data_AF-A0A350H330-F1
#
_entry.id   AF-A0A350H330-F1
#
_cell.length_a   1.000
_cell.length_b   1.000
_cell.length_c   1.000
_cell.angle_alpha   90.00
_cell.angle_beta   90.00
_cell.angle_gamma   90.00
#
_symmetry.space_group_name_H-M   'P 1'
#
loop_
_entity.id
_entity.type
_entity.pdbx_description
1 polymer ?
#
loop_
_entity_poly.entity_id
_entity_poly.type
_entity_poly.pdbx_seq_one_letter_code
_entity_poly.pdbx_strand_id
1 'polypeptide(L)' 'MGLFNIFGGKKITPAERRSKSLERLRKEGVKINENLPLLPSSEEVKFKSNDEIMNRIIAAFTAIQVALKNKFIQKHLLVM' A
#
# COMPACT_ATOMS: atom_id res chain seq x y z
N MET A 1 16.47 8.77 -23.15
CA MET A 1 17.36 8.15 -22.14
C MET A 1 16.73 8.36 -20.77
N GLY A 2 16.55 7.28 -20.03
CA GLY A 2 15.38 7.08 -19.14
C GLY A 2 15.43 7.72 -17.74
N LEU A 3 14.22 8.03 -17.25
CA LEU A 3 13.85 8.43 -15.88
C LEU A 3 14.20 7.41 -14.78
N PHE A 4 14.79 6.26 -15.12
CA PHE A 4 15.08 5.17 -14.18
C PHE A 4 16.50 5.22 -13.58
N ASN A 5 17.37 6.15 -14.02
CA ASN A 5 18.75 6.26 -13.54
C ASN A 5 18.91 6.94 -12.15
N ILE A 6 17.82 7.28 -11.46
CA ILE A 6 17.88 7.94 -10.13
C ILE A 6 18.15 6.91 -9.01
N PHE A 7 18.01 5.61 -9.27
CA PHE A 7 18.10 4.56 -8.26
C PHE A 7 19.50 3.92 -8.09
N GLY A 8 20.56 4.57 -8.59
CA GLY A 8 21.96 4.09 -8.45
C GLY A 8 22.58 4.22 -7.05
N GLY A 9 21.78 4.37 -6.01
CA GLY A 9 22.25 4.44 -4.62
C GLY A 9 22.58 3.05 -4.07
N LYS A 10 23.59 2.98 -3.19
CA LYS A 10 23.94 1.78 -2.44
C LYS A 10 22.67 1.19 -1.80
N LYS A 11 22.39 -0.11 -2.00
CA LYS A 11 21.23 -0.78 -1.37
C LYS A 11 21.41 -0.72 0.16
N ILE A 12 20.58 0.07 0.83
CA ILE A 12 20.52 0.19 2.29
C ILE A 12 19.38 -0.67 2.79
N THR A 13 19.61 -1.47 3.83
CA THR A 13 18.57 -2.34 4.40
C THR A 13 17.47 -1.52 5.11
N PRO A 14 16.25 -2.04 5.28
CA PRO A 14 15.21 -1.37 6.08
C PRO A 14 15.67 -0.99 7.50
N ALA A 15 16.46 -1.85 8.13
CA ALA A 15 17.03 -1.62 9.46
C ALA A 15 18.00 -0.44 9.48
N GLU A 16 18.90 -0.36 8.50
CA GLU A 16 19.84 0.76 8.35
C GLU A 16 19.13 2.08 8.00
N ARG A 17 18.08 2.05 7.17
CA ARG A 17 17.24 3.23 6.93
C ARG A 17 16.57 3.71 8.21
N ARG A 18 16.06 2.78 9.02
CA ARG A 18 15.43 3.07 10.31
C ARG A 18 16.44 3.69 11.27
N SER A 19 17.63 3.11 11.44
CA SER A 19 18.64 3.63 12.36
C SER A 19 19.07 5.06 12.01
N LYS A 20 19.34 5.34 10.73
CA LYS A 20 19.72 6.68 10.25
C LYS A 20 18.60 7.71 10.47
N SER A 21 17.36 7.31 10.25
CA SER A 21 16.19 8.17 10.48
C SER A 21 15.97 8.44 11.97
N LEU A 22 16.09 7.41 12.81
CA LEU A 22 15.95 7.53 14.26
C LEU A 22 17.02 8.45 14.85
N GLU A 23 18.27 8.35 14.40
CA GLU A 23 19.36 9.21 14.87
C GLU A 23 19.06 10.69 14.56
N ARG A 24 18.59 10.98 13.34
CA ARG A 24 18.18 12.32 12.94
C ARG A 24 17.00 12.84 13.77
N LEU A 25 15.95 12.03 13.94
CA LEU A 25 14.76 12.41 14.71
C LEU A 25 15.09 12.67 16.19
N ARG A 26 16.01 11.91 16.79
CA ARG A 26 16.50 12.16 18.16
C ARG A 26 17.21 13.51 18.26
N LYS A 27 18.05 13.88 17.27
CA LYS A 27 18.72 15.19 17.23
C LYS A 27 17.73 16.35 17.09
N GLU A 28 16.62 16.13 16.39
CA GLU A 28 15.53 17.11 16.22
C GLU A 28 14.58 17.20 17.44
N GLY A 29 14.79 16.38 18.49
CA GLY A 29 13.95 16.38 19.69
C GLY A 29 12.57 15.73 19.48
N VAL A 30 12.37 15.01 18.38
CA VAL A 30 11.09 14.35 18.07
C VAL A 30 10.90 13.12 18.95
N LYS A 31 9.74 13.00 19.59
CA LYS A 31 9.38 11.83 20.40
C LYS A 31 9.19 10.61 19.48
N ILE A 32 9.92 9.54 19.77
CA ILE A 32 9.96 8.33 18.93
C ILE A 32 9.08 7.24 19.54
N ASN A 33 8.27 6.61 18.72
CA ASN A 33 7.59 5.36 19.08
C ASN A 33 8.45 4.16 18.64
N GLU A 34 9.06 3.47 19.62
CA GLU A 34 9.94 2.33 19.34
C GLU A 34 9.18 1.09 18.80
N ASN A 35 7.86 1.04 19.04
CA ASN A 35 7.00 -0.07 18.62
C ASN A 35 6.49 0.06 17.18
N LEU A 36 6.96 1.04 16.41
CA LEU A 36 6.61 1.17 15.00
C LEU A 36 7.14 -0.05 14.22
N PRO A 37 6.28 -0.76 13.47
CA PRO A 37 6.69 -1.89 12.66
C PRO A 37 7.62 -1.44 11.54
N LEU A 38 8.66 -2.23 11.29
CA LEU A 38 9.53 -2.04 10.14
C LEU A 38 8.81 -2.48 8.87
N LEU A 39 8.72 -1.57 7.89
CA LEU A 39 8.29 -1.98 6.56
C LEU A 39 9.38 -2.87 5.94
N PRO A 40 9.01 -4.04 5.40
CA PRO A 40 9.96 -4.97 4.82
C PRO A 40 10.69 -4.33 3.63
N SER A 41 11.85 -4.88 3.31
CA SER A 41 12.60 -4.44 2.13
C SER A 41 11.79 -4.72 0.86
N SER A 42 12.04 -3.97 -0.21
CA SER A 42 11.43 -4.25 -1.51
C SER A 42 11.75 -5.66 -2.05
N GLU A 43 12.81 -6.29 -1.54
CA GLU A 43 13.22 -7.65 -1.87
C GLU A 43 12.43 -8.70 -1.06
N GLU A 44 11.87 -8.32 0.09
CA GLU A 44 10.99 -9.13 0.94
C GLU A 44 9.50 -8.97 0.56
N VAL A 45 9.19 -8.06 -0.37
CA VAL A 45 7.83 -7.90 -0.89
C VAL A 45 7.48 -9.12 -1.72
N LYS A 46 6.63 -9.99 -1.18
CA LYS A 46 6.06 -11.10 -1.94
C LYS A 46 5.18 -10.53 -3.05
N PHE A 47 5.56 -10.81 -4.30
CA PHE A 47 4.65 -10.62 -5.42
C PHE A 47 3.43 -11.51 -5.21
N LYS A 48 2.25 -10.93 -5.43
CA LYS A 48 1.00 -11.67 -5.35
C LYS A 48 0.95 -12.67 -6.51
N SER A 49 0.39 -13.85 -6.26
CA SER A 49 0.14 -14.79 -7.33
C SER A 49 -0.90 -14.23 -8.30
N ASN A 50 -0.93 -14.74 -9.54
CA ASN A 50 -1.97 -14.39 -10.50
C ASN A 50 -3.37 -14.66 -9.91
N ASP A 51 -3.54 -15.74 -9.15
CA ASP A 51 -4.80 -16.08 -8.50
C ASP A 51 -5.23 -15.03 -7.46
N GLU A 52 -4.29 -14.56 -6.63
CA GLU A 52 -4.57 -13.49 -5.67
C GLU A 52 -4.97 -12.18 -6.36
N ILE A 53 -4.33 -11.88 -7.50
CA ILE A 53 -4.66 -10.71 -8.30
C ILE A 53 -6.06 -10.85 -8.90
N MET A 54 -6.37 -11.99 -9.51
CA MET A 54 -7.67 -12.26 -10.12
C MET A 54 -8.80 -12.24 -9.09
N ASN A 55 -8.60 -12.84 -7.91
CA ASN A 55 -9.59 -12.81 -6.84
C ASN A 55 -9.91 -11.39 -6.36
N ARG A 56 -8.90 -10.51 -6.29
CA ARG A 56 -9.11 -9.09 -5.94
C ARG A 56 -9.90 -8.36 -7.02
N ILE A 57 -9.60 -8.62 -8.29
CA ILE A 57 -10.33 -8.04 -9.42
C ILE A 57 -11.78 -8.48 -9.36
N ILE A 58 -12.05 -9.78 -9.24
CA ILE A 58 -13.40 -10.33 -9.14
C ILE A 58 -14.15 -9.70 -7.96
N ALA A 59 -13.56 -9.69 -6.77
CA ALA A 59 -14.19 -9.10 -5.59
C ALA A 59 -14.53 -7.61 -5.77
N ALA A 60 -13.61 -6.82 -6.36
CA ALA A 60 -13.85 -5.41 -6.65
C ALA A 60 -14.99 -5.22 -7.67
N PHE A 61 -14.99 -5.99 -8.76
CA PHE A 61 -16.05 -5.94 -9.77
C PHE A 61 -17.41 -6.34 -9.19
N THR A 62 -17.47 -7.42 -8.39
CA THR A 62 -18.70 -7.85 -7.73
C THR A 62 -19.22 -6.79 -6.77
N ALA A 63 -18.36 -6.16 -5.98
CA ALA A 63 -18.75 -5.08 -5.07
C ALA A 63 -19.36 -3.88 -5.83
N ILE A 64 -18.74 -3.50 -6.96
CA ILE A 64 -19.27 -2.44 -7.84
C ILE A 64 -20.63 -2.84 -8.41
N GLN A 65 -20.77 -4.06 -8.92
CA GLN A 65 -22.03 -4.55 -9.48
C GLN A 65 -23.15 -4.57 -8.44
N VAL A 66 -22.87 -5.02 -7.21
CA VAL A 66 -23.83 -5.00 -6.11
C VAL A 66 -24.24 -3.57 -5.78
N ALA A 67 -23.29 -2.63 -5.67
CA ALA A 67 -23.59 -1.22 -5.40
C ALA A 67 -24.47 -0.58 -6.49
N LEU A 68 -24.21 -0.88 -7.76
CA LEU A 68 -25.01 -0.40 -8.88
C LEU A 68 -26.42 -1.02 -8.89
N LYS A 69 -26.54 -2.33 -8.63
CA LYS A 69 -27.83 -3.02 -8.52
C LYS A 69 -28.67 -2.44 -7.38
N ASN A 70 -28.05 -2.15 -6.24
CA ASN A 70 -28.74 -1.56 -5.08
C ASN A 70 -29.27 -0.15 -5.39
N LYS A 71 -28.50 0.68 -6.11
CA LYS A 71 -28.94 1.99 -6.60
C LYS A 71 -30.11 1.90 -7.59
N PHE A 72 -30.10 0.91 -8.48
CA PHE A 72 -31.19 0.73 -9.45
C PHE A 72 -32.51 0.33 -8.77
N ILE A 73 -32.45 -0.56 -7.77
CA ILE A 73 -33.64 -0.97 -6.99
C ILE A 73 -34.20 0.21 -6.19
N GLN A 74 -33.36 1.00 -5.53
CA GLN A 74 -33.80 2.18 -4.78
C GLN A 74 -34.49 3.23 -5.67
N LYS A 75 -34.01 3.42 -6.91
CA LYS A 75 -34.61 4.37 -7.86
C LYS A 75 -35.99 3.93 -8.34
N HIS A 76 -36.23 2.63 -8.50
CA HIS A 76 -37.55 2.12 -8.90
C HIS A 76 -38.58 2.10 -7.76
N LEU A 77 -38.13 1.90 -6.51
CA LEU A 77 -39.02 1.92 -5.33
C LEU A 77 -39.48 3.34 -4.93
N LEU A 78 -38.79 4.39 -5.38
CA LEU A 78 -39.13 5.79 -5.14
C LEU A 78 -40.05 6.42 -6.21
N VAL A 79 -40.36 5.67 -7.27
CA VAL A 79 -41.20 6.11 -8.40
C VAL A 79 -42.55 5.34 -8.43
N MET A 80 -42.76 4.41 -7.50
CA MET A 80 -44.07 3.83 -7.17
C MET A 80 -44.59 4.45 -5.87
#